data_AF-A0A076PXE8-F1
#
_entry.id   AF-A0A076PXE8-F1
#
_cell.length_a   1.000
_cell.length_b   1.000
_cell.length_c   1.000
_cell.angle_alpha   90.00
_cell.angle_beta   90.00
_cell.angle_gamma   90.00
#
_symmetry.space_group_name_H-M   'P 1'
#
loop_
_entity.id
_entity.type
_entity.pdbx_description
1 polymer ?
#
loop_
_entity_poly.entity_id
_entity_poly.type
_entity_poly.pdbx_seq_one_letter_code
_entity_poly.pdbx_strand_id
1 'polypeptide(L)'
;GRNWEGFSPDPYLTGVSIAETIKGIQGAGVIACAKHYIGNEQEHYRQVGESLQRYYNISEAISSNIDDQTMHELYLWPFADAV
;
A
#
# COMPACT_ATOMS: atom_id res chain seq x y z
N GLY A 1 -9.61 -1.10 5.97
CA GLY A 1 -10.75 -1.11 5.02
C GLY A 1 -10.46 -1.89 3.75
N ARG A 2 -9.20 -1.90 3.29
CA ARG A 2 -8.76 -2.54 2.04
C ARG A 2 -7.71 -3.63 2.23
N ASN A 3 -7.49 -4.11 3.46
CA ASN A 3 -6.49 -5.15 3.76
C ASN A 3 -6.71 -6.42 2.91
N TRP A 4 -7.96 -6.72 2.57
CA TRP A 4 -8.35 -7.87 1.75
C TRP A 4 -7.89 -7.80 0.29
N GLU A 5 -7.51 -6.62 -0.23
CA GLU A 5 -6.93 -6.49 -1.58
C GLU A 5 -5.43 -6.87 -1.61
N GLY A 6 -4.77 -6.82 -0.45
CA GLY A 6 -3.40 -7.26 -0.28
C GLY A 6 -3.30 -8.75 0.05
N PHE A 7 -2.16 -9.15 0.62
CA PHE A 7 -1.89 -10.55 0.95
C PHE A 7 -1.89 -10.81 2.47
N SER A 8 -0.99 -10.17 3.21
CA SER A 8 -0.77 -10.40 4.64
C SER A 8 -0.26 -9.14 5.34
N PRO A 9 -0.48 -8.97 6.66
CA PRO A 9 0.26 -7.96 7.45
C PRO A 9 1.73 -8.31 7.65
N ASP A 10 2.15 -9.56 7.37
CA ASP A 10 3.55 -9.99 7.44
C ASP A 10 4.33 -9.53 6.19
N PRO A 11 5.47 -8.83 6.35
CA PRO A 11 6.22 -8.26 5.23
C PRO A 11 6.84 -9.32 4.32
N TYR A 12 7.30 -10.44 4.89
CA TYR A 12 7.93 -11.52 4.13
C TYR A 12 6.90 -12.25 3.24
N LEU A 13 5.77 -12.67 3.82
CA LEU A 13 4.70 -13.35 3.09
C LEU A 13 4.13 -12.45 1.98
N THR A 14 3.94 -11.16 2.25
CA THR A 14 3.49 -10.20 1.24
C THR A 14 4.55 -9.99 0.16
N GLY A 15 5.84 -9.91 0.51
CA GLY A 15 6.95 -9.79 -0.44
C GLY A 15 7.03 -10.96 -1.43
N VAL A 16 6.97 -12.19 -0.94
CA VAL A 16 6.92 -13.38 -1.82
C VAL A 16 5.68 -13.36 -2.72
N SER A 17 4.51 -13.00 -2.17
CA SER A 17 3.25 -13.01 -2.90
C SER A 17 3.20 -11.96 -4.00
N ILE A 18 3.70 -10.75 -3.74
CA ILE A 18 3.72 -9.66 -4.74
C ILE A 18 4.72 -9.95 -5.86
N ALA A 19 5.90 -10.50 -5.55
CA ALA A 19 6.91 -10.86 -6.54
C ALA A 19 6.39 -11.91 -7.54
N GLU A 20 5.80 -13.00 -7.05
CA GLU A 20 5.23 -14.04 -7.92
C GLU A 20 4.03 -13.55 -8.73
N THR A 21 3.20 -12.68 -8.15
CA THR A 21 2.09 -12.05 -8.86
C THR A 21 2.59 -11.16 -10.01
N ILE A 22 3.60 -10.31 -9.76
CA ILE A 22 4.22 -9.45 -10.77
C ILE A 22 4.86 -10.28 -11.87
N LYS A 23 5.61 -11.33 -11.54
CA LYS A 23 6.20 -12.26 -12.51
C LYS A 23 5.13 -12.87 -13.42
N GLY A 24 4.00 -13.30 -12.86
CA GLY A 24 2.89 -13.85 -13.63
C GLY A 24 2.29 -12.84 -14.61
N ILE A 25 2.00 -11.62 -14.14
CA ILE A 25 1.43 -10.54 -14.97
C ILE A 25 2.39 -10.14 -16.09
N GLN A 26 3.66 -9.90 -15.76
CA GLN A 26 4.67 -9.46 -16.73
C GLN A 26 5.11 -10.57 -17.68
N GLY A 27 5.11 -11.83 -17.22
CA GLY A 27 5.33 -13.01 -18.06
C GLY A 27 4.25 -13.20 -19.13
N ALA A 28 3.04 -12.67 -18.89
CA ALA A 28 1.95 -12.63 -19.87
C ALA A 28 2.02 -11.42 -20.83
N GLY A 29 3.08 -10.60 -20.75
CA GLY A 29 3.26 -9.42 -21.62
C GLY A 29 2.46 -8.18 -21.19
N VAL A 30 2.01 -8.13 -19.92
CA VAL A 30 1.25 -7.00 -19.37
C VAL A 30 2.08 -6.28 -18.30
N ILE A 31 2.04 -4.95 -18.27
CA ILE A 31 2.73 -4.16 -17.24
C ILE A 31 2.01 -4.33 -15.89
N ALA A 32 2.74 -4.74 -14.87
CA ALA A 32 2.24 -4.80 -13.49
C ALA A 32 2.39 -3.43 -12.79
N CYS A 33 1.61 -3.21 -11.72
CA CYS A 33 1.66 -1.99 -10.92
C CYS A 33 1.59 -2.35 -9.43
N ALA A 34 2.70 -2.18 -8.71
CA ALA A 34 2.75 -2.31 -7.25
C ALA A 34 2.09 -1.08 -6.60
N LYS A 35 1.10 -1.29 -5.73
CA LYS A 35 0.34 -0.20 -5.09
C LYS A 35 -0.13 -0.59 -3.67
N HIS A 36 -0.41 0.36 -2.80
CA HIS A 36 -0.20 1.81 -2.93
C HIS A 36 1.10 2.16 -2.22
N TYR A 37 2.03 2.82 -2.90
CA TYR A 37 3.30 3.24 -2.32
C TYR A 37 3.17 4.66 -1.74
N ILE A 38 3.23 4.91 -0.43
CA ILE A 38 3.12 3.97 0.70
C ILE A 38 2.35 4.64 1.85
N GLY A 39 1.91 3.87 2.85
CA GLY A 39 1.29 4.41 4.07
C GLY A 39 -0.21 4.65 3.99
N ASN A 40 -0.91 4.10 2.98
CA ASN A 40 -2.38 4.15 2.88
C ASN A 40 -3.04 3.00 3.67
N GLU A 41 -2.76 2.92 4.97
CA GLU A 41 -3.23 1.84 5.85
C GLU A 41 -4.69 1.98 6.29
N GLN A 42 -5.30 3.14 6.07
CA GLN A 42 -6.70 3.40 6.42
C GLN A 42 -7.45 4.18 5.36
N GLU A 43 -8.75 3.91 5.25
CA GLU A 43 -9.64 4.58 4.30
C GLU A 43 -10.10 5.95 4.80
N HIS A 44 -10.18 6.10 6.12
CA HIS A 44 -10.66 7.32 6.74
C HIS A 44 -9.65 8.43 6.54
N TYR A 45 -10.09 9.58 6.01
CA TYR A 45 -9.26 10.75 5.73
C TYR A 45 -8.23 10.62 4.60
N ARG A 46 -8.27 9.58 3.76
CA ARG A 46 -7.33 9.42 2.63
C ARG A 46 -7.48 10.48 1.52
N GLN A 47 -8.65 11.12 1.45
CA GLN A 47 -8.99 12.12 0.44
C GLN A 47 -9.83 13.23 1.06
N VAL A 48 -9.47 14.48 0.78
CA VAL A 48 -10.18 15.67 1.27
C VAL A 48 -11.63 15.68 0.76
N GLY A 49 -11.83 15.51 -0.55
CA GLY A 49 -13.17 15.54 -1.15
C GLY A 49 -14.11 14.47 -0.57
N GLU A 50 -13.62 13.23 -0.43
CA GLU A 50 -14.38 12.12 0.19
C GLU A 50 -14.72 12.41 1.66
N SER A 51 -13.78 13.02 2.40
CA SER A 51 -13.96 13.35 3.81
C SER A 51 -14.96 14.48 4.03
N LEU A 52 -14.92 15.52 3.18
CA LEU A 52 -15.89 16.62 3.21
C LEU A 52 -17.32 16.11 2.93
N GLN A 53 -17.48 15.19 1.98
CA GLN A 53 -18.77 14.54 1.69
C GLN A 53 -19.30 13.72 2.88
N ARG A 54 -18.42 13.30 3.79
CA ARG A 54 -18.76 12.58 5.03
C ARG A 54 -18.78 13.49 6.26
N TYR A 55 -18.88 14.81 6.08
CA TYR A 55 -18.98 15.81 7.15
C TYR A 55 -17.72 15.98 8.01
N TYR A 56 -16.56 15.57 7.50
CA TYR A 56 -15.27 15.83 8.13
C TYR A 56 -14.59 17.02 7.47
N ASN A 57 -14.47 18.14 8.21
CA ASN A 57 -13.85 19.37 7.73
C ASN A 57 -12.33 19.32 7.88
N ILE A 58 -11.65 18.69 6.92
CA ILE A 58 -10.19 18.61 6.82
C ILE A 58 -9.71 19.35 5.57
N SER A 59 -8.52 19.93 5.62
CA SER A 59 -7.91 20.62 4.48
C SER A 59 -6.96 19.75 3.66
N GLU A 60 -6.41 18.69 4.26
CA GLU A 60 -5.41 17.80 3.66
C GLU A 60 -5.75 16.33 3.97
N ALA A 61 -5.18 15.41 3.18
CA ALA A 61 -5.28 13.98 3.47
C ALA A 61 -4.47 13.62 4.72
N ILE A 62 -4.78 12.46 5.30
CA ILE A 62 -4.05 11.93 6.45
C ILE A 62 -2.55 11.77 6.15
N SER A 63 -1.73 12.09 7.14
CA SER A 63 -0.29 11.85 7.12
C SER A 63 0.04 10.61 7.96
N SER A 64 0.65 9.62 7.32
CA SER A 64 1.21 8.45 7.99
C SER A 64 2.66 8.74 8.39
N ASN A 65 2.87 9.10 9.65
CA ASN A 65 4.18 9.42 10.20
C ASN A 65 4.86 8.14 10.69
N ILE A 66 5.76 7.60 9.88
CA ILE A 66 6.42 6.30 10.09
C ILE A 66 7.93 6.55 10.27
N ASP A 67 8.55 5.96 11.29
CA ASP A 67 9.99 6.06 11.49
C ASP A 67 10.78 5.24 10.46
N ASP A 68 12.07 5.54 10.32
CA ASP A 68 12.94 4.96 9.29
C ASP A 68 13.09 3.43 9.42
N GLN A 69 13.22 2.93 10.65
CA GLN A 69 13.36 1.50 10.89
C GLN A 69 12.08 0.77 10.51
N THR A 70 10.93 1.24 10.98
CA THR A 70 9.63 0.66 10.66
C THR A 70 9.32 0.76 9.16
N MET A 71 9.73 1.84 8.49
CA MET A 71 9.60 1.95 7.04
C MET A 71 10.35 0.82 6.35
N HIS A 72 11.62 0.59 6.69
CA HIS A 72 12.46 -0.40 6.00
C HIS A 72 12.13 -1.86 6.37
N GLU A 73 11.88 -2.13 7.65
CA GLU A 73 11.72 -3.51 8.14
C GLU A 73 10.29 -4.05 7.98
N LEU A 74 9.30 -3.19 7.69
CA LEU A 74 7.90 -3.58 7.56
C LEU A 74 7.27 -3.10 6.25
N TYR A 75 7.08 -1.79 6.07
CA TYR A 75 6.25 -1.29 4.99
C TYR A 75 6.94 -1.36 3.61
N LEU A 76 8.22 -1.02 3.54
CA LEU A 76 8.99 -0.96 2.30
C LEU A 76 9.41 -2.35 1.80
N TRP A 77 9.58 -3.32 2.71
CA TRP A 77 10.04 -4.67 2.41
C TRP A 77 9.33 -5.32 1.20
N PRO A 78 7.98 -5.42 1.16
CA PRO A 78 7.31 -6.02 0.01
C PRO A 78 7.48 -5.23 -1.30
N PHE A 79 7.74 -3.92 -1.24
CA PHE A 79 8.05 -3.15 -2.44
C PHE A 79 9.47 -3.42 -2.95
N ALA A 80 10.41 -3.75 -2.07
CA ALA A 80 11.73 -4.20 -2.50
C ALA A 80 11.66 -5.52 -3.28
N ASP A 81 10.84 -6.47 -2.83
CA ASP A 81 10.61 -7.74 -3.54
C ASP A 81 9.84 -7.56 -4.87
N ALA A 82 9.15 -6.43 -5.05
CA ALA A 82 8.41 -6.10 -6.26
C ALA A 82 9.27 -5.49 -7.39
N VAL A 83 10.49 -5.01 -7.08
CA VAL A 83 11.44 -4.41 -8.02
C VAL A 83 12.26 -5.48 -8.75
#